data_AF-A0A934EI55-F1
#
_entry.id   AF-A0A934EI55-F1
#
_cell.length_a   1.000
_cell.length_b   1.000
_cell.length_c   1.000
_cell.angle_alpha   90.00
_cell.angle_beta   90.00
_cell.angle_gamma   90.00
#
_symmetry.space_group_name_H-M   'P 1'
#
loop_
_entity.id
_entity.type
_entity.pdbx_description
1 polymer ?
#
loop_
_entity_poly.entity_id
_entity_poly.type
_entity_poly.pdbx_seq_one_letter_code
_entity_poly.pdbx_strand_id
1 'polypeptide(L)'
;MSIYIFQLVNYTLSFLMWMVLGRVLLTLIIGARQNIMTTAFAKVTDPLYRLTQRIFPFAKGGWVPALSILLIIIIRLAIVIIFKPASWR
;
A
#
# COMPACT_ATOMS: atom_id res chain seq x y z
N MET A 1 2.71 14.68 20.68
CA MET A 1 3.49 13.65 19.96
C MET A 1 2.63 12.63 19.22
N SER A 2 1.57 12.06 19.84
CA SER A 2 0.75 11.00 19.22
C SER A 2 0.08 11.37 17.88
N ILE A 3 -0.32 12.63 17.69
CA ILE A 3 -1.02 13.09 16.47
C ILE A 3 -0.08 13.15 15.26
N TYR A 4 1.16 13.59 15.44
CA TYR A 4 2.15 13.64 14.36
C TYR A 4 2.53 12.24 13.87
N ILE A 5 2.63 11.27 14.79
CA ILE A 5 2.91 9.87 14.45
C ILE A 5 1.74 9.29 13.64
N PHE A 6 0.50 9.53 14.08
CA PHE A 6 -0.69 9.12 13.32
C PHE A 6 -0.71 9.72 11.91
N GLN A 7 -0.44 11.01 11.77
CA GLN A 7 -0.38 11.68 10.46
C GLN A 7 0.72 11.11 9.58
N LEU A 8 1.93 10.91 10.13
CA LEU A 8 3.06 10.33 9.41
C LEU A 8 2.75 8.92 8.89
N VAL A 9 2.16 8.07 9.73
CA VAL A 9 1.79 6.70 9.36
C VAL A 9 0.69 6.72 8.28
N ASN A 10 -0.33 7.55 8.44
CA ASN A 10 -1.43 7.65 7.48
C ASN A 10 -0.95 8.23 6.13
N TYR A 11 -0.03 9.19 6.15
CA TYR A 11 0.60 9.74 4.96
C TYR A 11 1.47 8.70 4.25
N THR A 12 2.27 7.94 5.02
CA THR A 12 3.11 6.86 4.48
C THR A 12 2.25 5.75 3.85
N LEU A 13 1.17 5.33 4.51
CA LEU A 13 0.20 4.37 3.97
C LEU A 13 -0.46 4.87 2.70
N SER A 14 -0.84 6.16 2.66
CA SER A 14 -1.42 6.78 1.46
C SER A 14 -0.41 6.82 0.32
N PHE A 15 0.83 7.20 0.61
CA PHE A 15 1.92 7.19 -0.36
C PHE A 15 2.16 5.80 -0.94
N LEU A 16 2.22 4.76 -0.09
CA LEU A 16 2.35 3.37 -0.53
C LEU A 16 1.16 2.92 -1.40
N MET A 17 -0.05 3.32 -1.05
CA MET A 17 -1.24 3.02 -1.86
C MET A 17 -1.14 3.64 -3.25
N TRP A 18 -0.80 4.93 -3.32
CA TRP A 18 -0.60 5.63 -4.59
C TRP A 18 0.54 5.05 -5.42
N MET A 19 1.59 4.55 -4.78
CA MET A 19 2.69 3.85 -5.47
C MET A 19 2.24 2.52 -6.07
N VAL A 20 1.43 1.74 -5.35
CA VAL A 20 0.83 0.50 -5.86
C VAL A 20 -0.11 0.80 -7.03
N LEU A 21 -0.97 1.80 -6.88
CA LEU A 21 -1.87 2.27 -7.93
C LEU A 21 -1.10 2.75 -9.16
N GLY A 22 -0.05 3.56 -8.97
CA GLY A 22 0.83 4.04 -10.03
C GLY A 22 1.54 2.92 -10.77
N ARG A 23 1.99 1.87 -10.07
CA ARG A 23 2.55 0.66 -10.71
C ARG A 23 1.50 -0.03 -11.60
N VAL A 24 0.27 -0.20 -11.12
CA VAL A 24 -0.81 -0.82 -11.89
C VAL A 24 -1.16 0.04 -13.11
N LEU A 25 -1.34 1.35 -12.92
CA LEU A 25 -1.63 2.30 -14.00
C LEU A 25 -0.53 2.32 -15.06
N LEU A 26 0.74 2.36 -14.66
CA LEU A 26 1.87 2.28 -15.58
C LEU A 26 1.90 0.96 -16.34
N THR A 27 1.57 -0.15 -15.67
CA THR A 27 1.49 -1.47 -16.32
C THR A 27 0.32 -1.54 -17.31
N LEU A 28 -0.79 -0.84 -17.03
CA LEU A 28 -1.94 -0.74 -17.94
C LEU A 28 -1.65 0.16 -19.16
N ILE A 29 -0.97 1.29 -18.96
CA ILE A 29 -0.66 2.27 -20.03
C ILE A 29 0.47 1.75 -20.93
N ILE A 30 1.55 1.22 -20.34
CA ILE A 30 2.77 0.82 -21.07
C ILE A 30 2.70 -0.67 -21.47
N GLY A 31 1.77 -1.44 -20.89
CA GLY A 31 1.70 -2.90 -21.06
C GLY A 31 2.83 -3.63 -20.32
N ALA A 32 3.04 -4.90 -20.67
CA ALA A 32 4.12 -5.74 -20.11
C ALA A 32 5.55 -5.31 -20.48
N ARG A 33 5.73 -4.12 -21.07
CA ARG A 33 7.05 -3.57 -21.42
C ARG A 33 7.76 -3.13 -20.13
N GLN A 34 8.84 -3.83 -19.80
CA GLN A 34 9.72 -3.42 -18.71
C GLN A 34 10.41 -2.10 -19.09
N ASN A 35 10.17 -1.07 -18.29
CA ASN A 35 10.69 0.27 -18.49
C ASN A 35 11.30 0.76 -17.17
N ILE A 36 12.15 1.79 -17.22
CA ILE A 36 12.86 2.28 -16.03
C ILE A 36 11.86 2.73 -14.96
N MET A 37 10.77 3.41 -15.36
CA MET A 37 9.68 3.79 -14.45
C MET A 37 9.01 2.58 -13.81
N THR A 38 8.59 1.56 -14.58
CA THR A 38 7.91 0.39 -14.00
C THR A 38 8.83 -0.37 -13.05
N THR A 39 10.13 -0.41 -13.32
CA THR A 39 11.15 -1.00 -12.44
C THR A 39 11.35 -0.21 -11.15
N ALA A 40 11.35 1.13 -11.23
CA ALA A 40 11.46 2.00 -10.04
C ALA A 40 10.24 1.83 -9.12
N PHE A 41 9.03 1.85 -9.70
CA PHE A 41 7.79 1.56 -8.97
C PHE A 41 7.79 0.14 -8.40
N ALA A 42 8.30 -0.82 -9.15
CA ALA A 42 8.44 -2.19 -8.67
C ALA A 42 9.35 -2.25 -7.44
N LYS A 43 10.52 -1.62 -7.47
CA LYS A 43 11.49 -1.66 -6.37
C LYS A 43 10.93 -1.13 -5.04
N VAL A 44 10.04 -0.14 -5.08
CA VAL A 44 9.42 0.40 -3.86
C VAL A 44 8.18 -0.39 -3.43
N THR A 45 7.40 -0.94 -4.36
CA THR A 45 6.19 -1.72 -4.05
C THR A 45 6.48 -3.20 -3.77
N ASP A 46 7.60 -3.73 -4.24
CA ASP A 46 8.05 -5.11 -4.00
C ASP A 46 8.23 -5.47 -2.52
N PRO A 47 8.88 -4.66 -1.66
CA PRO A 47 8.95 -4.97 -0.23
C PRO A 47 7.56 -5.03 0.40
N LEU A 48 6.63 -4.15 0.00
CA LEU A 48 5.25 -4.21 0.43
C LEU A 48 4.57 -5.48 -0.06
N TYR A 49 4.75 -5.86 -1.32
CA TYR A 49 4.17 -7.07 -1.91
C TYR A 49 4.70 -8.34 -1.26
N ARG A 50 6.00 -8.40 -0.94
CA ARG A 50 6.60 -9.49 -0.17
C ARG A 50 6.01 -9.57 1.22
N LEU A 51 5.75 -8.43 1.87
CA LEU A 51 5.08 -8.39 3.17
C LEU A 51 3.65 -8.93 3.05
N THR A 52 2.89 -8.46 2.07
CA THR A 52 1.53 -8.95 1.78
C THR A 52 1.53 -10.45 1.49
N GLN A 53 2.47 -10.97 0.70
CA GLN A 53 2.60 -12.40 0.39
C GLN A 53 3.04 -13.22 1.61
N ARG A 54 3.81 -12.64 2.53
CA ARG A 54 4.19 -13.30 3.77
C ARG A 54 3.00 -13.44 4.73
N ILE A 55 2.08 -12.46 4.72
CA ILE A 55 0.84 -12.49 5.51
C ILE A 55 -0.21 -13.36 4.81
N PHE A 56 -0.32 -13.26 3.49
CA PHE A 56 -1.26 -13.99 2.64
C PHE A 56 -0.50 -14.84 1.61
N PRO A 57 -0.03 -16.04 1.99
CA PRO A 57 0.74 -16.93 1.10
C PRO A 57 -0.07 -17.43 -0.12
N PHE A 58 -1.39 -17.30 -0.07
CA PHE A 58 -2.33 -17.65 -1.15
C PHE A 58 -2.37 -16.59 -2.26
N ALA A 59 -1.82 -15.40 -2.01
CA ALA A 59 -1.76 -14.28 -2.94
C ALA A 59 -0.70 -14.52 -4.04
N LYS A 60 -1.04 -15.27 -5.08
CA LYS A 60 -0.14 -15.52 -6.22
C LYS A 60 -0.62 -14.77 -7.48
N GLY A 61 0.33 -14.16 -8.19
CA GLY A 61 0.10 -13.54 -9.50
C GLY A 61 -0.53 -12.14 -9.45
N GLY A 62 -1.44 -11.85 -10.38
CA GLY A 62 -2.02 -10.50 -10.60
C GLY A 62 -2.88 -9.95 -9.47
N TRP A 63 -3.17 -10.73 -8.42
CA TRP A 63 -3.98 -10.32 -7.26
C TRP A 63 -3.17 -9.63 -6.15
N VAL A 64 -1.84 -9.73 -6.19
CA VAL A 64 -0.94 -9.14 -5.18
C VAL A 64 -1.10 -7.61 -5.04
N PRO A 65 -1.29 -6.82 -6.11
CA PRO A 65 -1.57 -5.38 -6.00
C PRO A 65 -2.87 -5.10 -5.27
N ALA A 66 -3.95 -5.82 -5.60
CA ALA A 66 -5.26 -5.65 -4.98
C ALA A 66 -5.22 -6.01 -3.49
N LEU A 67 -4.55 -7.11 -3.15
CA LEU A 67 -4.37 -7.53 -1.75
C LEU A 67 -3.50 -6.56 -0.96
N SER A 68 -2.51 -5.93 -1.58
CA SER A 68 -1.69 -4.90 -0.92
C SER A 68 -2.49 -3.63 -0.65
N ILE A 69 -3.37 -3.22 -1.57
CA ILE A 69 -4.32 -2.12 -1.33
C ILE A 69 -5.27 -2.49 -0.19
N LEU A 70 -5.81 -3.71 -0.20
CA LEU A 70 -6.69 -4.21 0.86
C LEU A 70 -5.99 -4.22 2.22
N LEU A 71 -4.73 -4.67 2.28
CA LEU A 71 -3.91 -4.63 3.49
C LEU A 71 -3.74 -3.20 4.01
N ILE A 72 -3.42 -2.25 3.12
CA ILE A 72 -3.30 -0.82 3.49
C ILE A 72 -4.62 -0.30 4.06
N ILE A 73 -5.76 -0.63 3.45
CA ILE A 73 -7.09 -0.22 3.91
C ILE A 73 -7.38 -0.80 5.31
N ILE A 74 -7.11 -2.09 5.52
CA ILE A 74 -7.29 -2.74 6.83
C ILE A 74 -6.42 -2.07 7.89
N ILE A 75 -5.14 -1.85 7.59
CA ILE A 75 -4.22 -1.16 8.51
C ILE A 75 -4.74 0.25 8.82
N ARG A 76 -5.22 0.98 7.81
CA ARG A 76 -5.79 2.33 7.99
C ARG A 76 -7.02 2.32 8.90
N LEU A 77 -7.93 1.39 8.70
CA LEU A 77 -9.10 1.18 9.55
C LEU A 77 -8.71 0.80 10.98
N ALA A 78 -7.77 -0.13 11.14
CA ALA A 78 -7.26 -0.54 12.45
C ALA A 78 -6.65 0.66 13.19
N ILE A 79 -5.86 1.50 12.51
CA ILE A 79 -5.30 2.71 13.10
C ILE A 79 -6.42 3.67 13.52
N VAL A 80 -7.43 3.92 12.67
CA VAL A 80 -8.56 4.82 13.02
C VAL A 80 -9.36 4.29 14.22
N ILE A 81 -9.56 2.98 14.32
CA ILE A 81 -10.29 2.36 15.43
C ILE A 81 -9.46 2.40 16.72
N ILE A 82 -8.17 2.07 16.66
CA ILE A 82 -7.26 2.07 17.81
C ILE A 82 -7.00 3.50 18.31
N PHE A 83 -6.75 4.43 17.38
CA PHE A 83 -6.56 5.86 17.66
C PHE A 83 -7.86 6.64 17.62
N LYS A 84 -9.02 5.98 17.81
CA LYS A 84 -10.34 6.62 17.91
C LYS A 84 -10.15 7.96 18.62
N PRO A 85 -10.26 9.10 17.93
CA PRO A 85 -9.91 10.36 18.55
C PRO A 85 -10.84 10.48 19.75
N ALA A 86 -10.26 10.68 20.92
CA ALA A 86 -10.96 10.98 22.16
C ALA A 86 -11.65 12.37 22.11
N SER A 87 -12.14 12.76 20.93
CA SER A 87 -12.83 14.01 20.62
C SER A 87 -14.33 13.82 20.43
N TRP A 88 -14.89 12.66 20.82
CA TRP A 88 -16.33 12.50 21.08
C TRP A 88 -16.60 12.59 22.58
N ARG A 89 -16.26 13.73 23.16
CA ARG A 89 -16.80 14.24 24.43
C ARG A 89 -17.13 15.71 24.23
#